data_AF-A0AAP5T728-F1
#
_entry.id   AF-A0AAP5T728-F1
#
_cell.length_a   1.000
_cell.length_b   1.000
_cell.length_c   1.000
_cell.angle_alpha   90.00
_cell.angle_beta   90.00
_cell.angle_gamma   90.00
#
_symmetry.space_group_name_H-M   'P 1'
#
loop_
_entity.id
_entity.type
_entity.pdbx_description
1 polymer ?
#
loop_
_entity_poly.entity_id
_entity_poly.type
_entity_poly.pdbx_seq_one_letter_code
_entity_poly.pdbx_strand_id
1 'polypeptide(L)'
;MLEHARKKLRGLVQFIEKVRRSRVYTDFADTLTQLEEVDVVRPTPGVDIERFWAKVSEPLRRNESSLALQKLRHGKQLTEQDLESLEQLLRSIGAEDVHLAAAKSEGEGQLGLFVRMLVGMDRAAAQGVVADFVQDRTLTQAQIRFLGHMVEELTANGVLDAGRLFESPYTDDAPEGPFGLFEEAQVYSLRERLDFVRTSAMVPGPEANAGGDEARGVVA
;
A
#
# COMPACT_ATOMS: atom_id res chain seq x y z
N MET A 1 18.43 -34.84 -15.60
CA MET A 1 18.61 -34.98 -17.07
C MET A 1 19.89 -34.33 -17.59
N LEU A 2 20.26 -33.11 -17.16
CA LEU A 2 21.44 -32.37 -17.67
C LEU A 2 22.81 -33.06 -17.45
N GLU A 3 23.01 -33.74 -16.31
CA GLU A 3 24.28 -34.42 -16.03
C GLU A 3 24.56 -35.58 -16.99
N HIS A 4 23.50 -36.23 -17.49
CA HIS A 4 23.63 -37.32 -18.45
C HIS A 4 24.04 -36.79 -19.84
N ALA A 5 23.49 -35.64 -20.24
CA ALA A 5 23.94 -34.93 -21.45
C ALA A 5 25.40 -34.46 -21.32
N ARG A 6 25.79 -33.93 -20.15
CA ARG A 6 27.16 -33.49 -19.88
C ARG A 6 28.19 -34.61 -20.02
N LYS A 7 27.89 -35.80 -19.47
CA LYS A 7 28.77 -36.97 -19.56
C LYS A 7 28.91 -37.47 -21.00
N LYS A 8 27.82 -37.51 -21.77
CA LYS A 8 27.85 -37.89 -23.19
C LYS A 8 28.67 -36.90 -24.03
N LEU A 9 28.46 -35.60 -23.83
CA LEU A 9 29.21 -34.56 -24.55
C LEU A 9 30.71 -34.59 -24.21
N ARG A 10 31.08 -34.86 -22.95
CA ARG A 10 32.50 -34.92 -22.53
C ARG A 10 33.30 -35.99 -23.29
N GLY A 11 32.69 -37.13 -23.60
CA GLY A 11 33.33 -38.18 -24.40
C GLY A 11 33.51 -37.80 -25.88
N LEU A 12 32.74 -36.83 -26.37
CA LEU A 12 32.80 -36.36 -27.77
C LEU A 12 33.79 -35.22 -27.97
N VAL A 13 34.16 -34.48 -26.92
CA VAL A 13 35.12 -33.35 -26.99
C VAL A 13 36.50 -33.76 -27.52
N GLN A 14 36.92 -35.02 -27.31
CA GLN A 14 38.21 -35.52 -27.79
C GLN A 14 38.32 -35.60 -29.31
N PHE A 15 37.19 -35.61 -30.03
CA PHE A 15 37.14 -35.69 -31.49
C PHE A 15 37.05 -34.31 -32.16
N ILE A 16 37.05 -33.23 -31.38
CA ILE A 16 37.16 -31.87 -31.92
C ILE A 16 38.60 -31.70 -32.39
N GLU A 17 38.78 -31.55 -33.71
CA GLU A 17 40.09 -31.26 -34.29
C GLU A 17 40.71 -30.03 -33.61
N LYS A 18 41.90 -30.22 -33.03
CA LYS A 18 42.66 -29.13 -32.42
C LYS A 18 43.28 -28.29 -33.53
N VAL A 19 42.47 -27.45 -34.16
CA VAL A 19 42.97 -26.38 -35.03
C VAL A 19 43.87 -25.52 -34.14
N ARG A 20 45.16 -25.44 -34.46
CA ARG A 20 46.07 -24.49 -33.81
C ARG A 20 45.58 -23.09 -34.18
N ARG A 21 44.77 -22.51 -33.29
CA ARG A 21 44.34 -21.12 -33.42
C ARG A 21 45.55 -20.24 -33.15
N SER A 22 45.97 -19.46 -34.15
CA SER A 22 46.98 -18.43 -33.97
C SER A 22 46.54 -17.50 -32.85
N ARG A 23 47.42 -17.21 -31.87
CA ARG A 23 47.14 -16.19 -30.85
C ARG A 23 47.07 -14.83 -31.55
N VAL A 24 45.85 -14.31 -31.70
CA VAL A 24 45.64 -12.93 -32.11
C VAL A 24 45.75 -12.08 -30.85
N TYR A 25 46.81 -11.27 -30.76
CA TYR A 25 46.89 -10.21 -29.78
C TYR A 25 46.17 -9.01 -30.37
N THR A 26 45.08 -8.62 -29.71
CA THR A 26 44.31 -7.47 -30.14
C THR A 26 44.65 -6.32 -29.20
N ASP A 27 45.53 -5.45 -29.66
CA ASP A 27 45.86 -4.19 -28.99
C ASP A 27 45.17 -3.07 -29.78
N PHE A 28 43.98 -2.69 -29.33
CA PHE A 28 43.26 -1.56 -29.88
C PHE A 28 43.53 -0.34 -29.00
N ALA A 29 44.18 0.68 -29.56
CA ALA A 29 44.21 1.99 -28.93
C ALA A 29 42.83 2.63 -29.12
N ASP A 30 42.19 3.01 -28.01
CA ASP A 30 40.91 3.74 -28.05
C ASP A 30 41.09 5.01 -28.89
N THR A 31 40.32 5.10 -29.97
CA THR A 31 40.28 6.31 -30.79
C THR A 31 39.10 7.13 -30.30
N LEU A 32 39.37 8.22 -29.57
CA LEU A 32 38.33 9.17 -29.18
C LEU A 32 37.76 9.83 -30.45
N THR A 33 36.56 9.44 -30.85
CA THR A 33 35.77 10.15 -31.86
C THR A 33 35.30 11.50 -31.32
N GLN A 34 34.80 12.38 -32.19
CA GLN A 34 34.25 13.67 -31.79
C GLN A 34 33.24 13.49 -30.65
N LEU A 35 33.47 14.20 -29.55
CA LEU A 35 32.55 14.32 -28.43
C LEU A 35 31.31 15.02 -28.95
N GLU A 36 30.24 14.27 -29.16
CA GLU A 36 28.91 14.84 -29.33
C GLU A 36 28.40 15.15 -27.93
N GLU A 37 28.23 16.44 -27.63
CA GLU A 37 27.49 16.87 -26.44
C GLU A 37 26.04 16.42 -26.64
N VAL A 38 25.76 15.19 -26.23
CA VAL A 38 24.38 14.77 -26.00
C VAL A 38 23.94 15.60 -24.80
N ASP A 39 22.97 16.49 -25.02
CA ASP A 39 22.18 17.02 -23.93
C ASP A 39 21.58 15.81 -23.21
N VAL A 40 22.23 15.40 -22.12
CA VAL A 40 21.55 14.61 -21.12
C VAL A 40 20.42 15.52 -20.71
N VAL A 41 19.23 15.25 -21.23
CA VAL A 41 17.99 15.67 -20.62
C VAL A 41 18.05 15.04 -19.24
N ARG A 42 18.70 15.75 -18.32
CA ARG A 42 18.52 15.51 -16.91
C ARG A 42 17.01 15.60 -16.79
N PRO A 43 16.30 14.54 -16.35
CA PRO A 43 14.96 14.78 -15.87
C PRO A 43 15.14 15.98 -14.94
N THR A 44 14.34 17.02 -15.15
CA THR A 44 14.28 18.18 -14.28
C THR A 44 14.49 17.69 -12.85
N PRO A 45 15.11 18.44 -11.92
CA PRO A 45 15.00 18.14 -10.49
C PRO A 45 13.54 18.17 -9.98
N GLY A 46 12.55 17.85 -10.82
CA GLY A 46 11.24 17.34 -10.46
C GLY A 46 11.43 16.00 -9.75
N VAL A 47 11.60 16.12 -8.43
CA VAL A 47 10.75 15.43 -7.47
C VAL A 47 10.27 14.06 -7.96
N ASP A 48 11.11 13.04 -7.78
CA ASP A 48 10.67 11.64 -7.85
C ASP A 48 9.71 11.43 -6.65
N ILE A 49 8.42 11.71 -6.89
CA ILE A 49 7.34 11.71 -5.88
C ILE A 49 7.26 10.33 -5.23
N GLU A 50 7.35 9.26 -6.03
CA GLU A 50 7.36 7.88 -5.55
C GLU A 50 8.55 7.63 -4.62
N ARG A 51 9.76 8.03 -5.02
CA ARG A 51 10.96 7.88 -4.16
C ARG A 51 10.87 8.72 -2.89
N PHE A 52 10.28 9.91 -2.96
CA PHE A 52 10.05 10.74 -1.78
C PHE A 52 9.16 10.00 -0.78
N TRP A 53 7.98 9.54 -1.21
CA TRP A 53 7.04 8.83 -0.34
C TRP A 53 7.60 7.50 0.16
N ALA A 54 8.35 6.76 -0.67
CA ALA A 54 9.06 5.55 -0.24
C ALA A 54 10.03 5.84 0.91
N LYS A 55 10.82 6.93 0.82
CA LYS A 55 11.77 7.34 1.86
C LYS A 55 11.07 7.82 3.14
N VAL A 56 9.94 8.50 3.01
CA VAL A 56 9.22 9.15 4.11
C VAL A 56 8.24 8.22 4.83
N SER A 57 7.76 7.16 4.16
CA SER A 57 6.79 6.20 4.71
C SER A 57 7.24 5.61 6.06
N GLU A 58 8.48 5.16 6.14
CA GLU A 58 9.02 4.49 7.31
C GLU A 58 9.20 5.44 8.52
N PRO A 59 9.77 6.65 8.36
CA PRO A 59 9.71 7.69 9.40
C PRO A 59 8.29 7.99 9.91
N LEU A 60 7.30 8.03 9.03
CA LEU A 60 5.91 8.28 9.42
C LEU A 60 5.33 7.11 10.24
N ARG A 61 5.59 5.86 9.84
CA ARG A 61 5.14 4.68 10.59
C ARG A 61 5.69 4.62 12.01
N ARG A 62 6.94 5.06 12.21
CA ARG A 62 7.60 5.12 13.52
C ARG A 62 7.22 6.34 14.37
N ASN A 63 6.54 7.33 13.78
CA ASN A 63 6.17 8.53 14.50
C ASN A 63 4.92 8.29 15.37
N GLU A 64 5.16 7.77 16.57
CA GLU A 64 4.11 7.53 17.56
C GLU A 64 3.66 8.81 18.28
N SER A 65 4.40 9.91 18.20
CA SER A 65 4.07 11.15 18.94
C SER A 65 2.93 11.97 18.33
N SER A 66 2.66 11.81 17.03
CA SER A 66 1.61 12.59 16.35
C SER A 66 0.22 12.00 16.62
N LEU A 67 -0.63 12.76 17.29
CA LEU A 67 -2.02 12.37 17.55
C LEU A 67 -2.82 12.11 16.27
N ALA A 68 -2.57 12.90 15.22
CA ALA A 68 -3.26 12.74 13.94
C ALA A 68 -2.87 11.41 13.25
N LEU A 69 -1.59 11.03 13.29
CA LEU A 69 -1.16 9.72 12.79
C LEU A 69 -1.73 8.56 13.61
N GLN A 70 -1.81 8.70 14.94
CA GLN A 70 -2.45 7.70 15.78
C GLN A 70 -3.94 7.54 15.41
N LYS A 71 -4.67 8.64 15.20
CA LYS A 71 -6.08 8.59 14.79
C LYS A 71 -6.24 7.87 13.45
N LEU A 72 -5.41 8.18 12.46
CA LEU A 72 -5.41 7.48 11.17
C LEU A 72 -5.18 5.97 11.33
N ARG A 73 -4.15 5.58 12.08
CA ARG A 73 -3.80 4.17 12.29
C ARG A 73 -4.87 3.42 13.08
N HIS A 74 -5.57 4.08 13.99
CA HIS A 74 -6.65 3.49 14.78
C HIS A 74 -8.04 3.59 14.13
N GLY A 75 -8.14 4.12 12.90
CA GLY A 75 -9.43 4.29 12.21
C GLY A 75 -10.39 5.26 12.92
N LYS A 76 -9.85 6.27 13.62
CA LYS A 76 -10.62 7.31 14.29
C LYS A 76 -10.82 8.50 13.36
N GLN A 77 -11.98 9.14 13.46
CA GLN A 77 -12.32 10.32 12.68
C GLN A 77 -11.29 11.44 12.84
N LEU A 78 -10.84 12.00 11.71
CA LEU A 78 -10.02 13.20 11.70
C LEU A 78 -10.83 14.48 11.87
N THR A 79 -10.24 15.45 12.55
CA THR A 79 -10.71 16.84 12.62
C THR A 79 -9.90 17.74 11.69
N GLU A 80 -10.38 18.97 11.46
CA GLU A 80 -9.63 20.00 10.71
C GLU A 80 -8.24 20.25 11.31
N GLN A 81 -8.15 20.33 12.65
CA GLN A 81 -6.89 20.51 13.36
C GLN A 81 -5.93 19.33 13.16
N ASP A 82 -6.45 18.09 13.09
CA ASP A 82 -5.60 16.93 12.80
C ASP A 82 -5.03 17.02 11.38
N LEU A 83 -5.82 17.50 10.41
CA LEU A 83 -5.40 17.67 9.03
C LEU A 83 -4.29 18.73 8.90
N GLU A 84 -4.45 19.88 9.56
CA GLU A 84 -3.41 20.91 9.62
C GLU A 84 -2.11 20.38 10.24
N SER A 85 -2.24 19.60 11.32
CA SER A 85 -1.10 18.97 12.00
C SER A 85 -0.38 17.97 11.09
N LEU A 86 -1.12 17.21 10.26
CA LEU A 86 -0.55 16.31 9.26
C LEU A 86 0.20 17.09 8.18
N GLU A 87 -0.37 18.18 7.65
CA GLU A 87 0.30 19.02 6.66
C GLU A 87 1.61 19.60 7.21
N GLN A 88 1.60 20.11 8.45
CA GLN A 88 2.81 20.61 9.11
C GLN A 88 3.86 19.52 9.32
N LEU A 89 3.44 18.32 9.74
CA LEU A 89 4.33 17.17 9.90
C LEU A 89 4.98 16.79 8.56
N LEU A 90 4.19 16.71 7.49
CA LEU A 90 4.70 16.43 6.14
C LEU A 90 5.69 17.50 5.67
N ARG A 91 5.43 18.79 5.93
CA ARG A 91 6.39 19.86 5.61
C ARG A 91 7.67 19.74 6.43
N SER A 92 7.59 19.36 7.70
CA SER A 92 8.76 19.20 8.57
C SER A 92 9.74 18.11 8.10
N ILE A 93 9.23 17.11 7.37
CA ILE A 93 10.02 16.01 6.78
C ILE A 93 10.39 16.26 5.31
N GLY A 94 10.13 17.47 4.80
CA GLY A 94 10.55 17.91 3.48
C GLY A 94 9.50 17.82 2.38
N ALA A 95 8.21 17.62 2.70
CA ALA A 95 7.15 17.67 1.69
C ALA A 95 6.93 19.12 1.23
N GLU A 96 7.18 19.36 -0.05
CA GLU A 96 6.81 20.58 -0.76
C GLU A 96 5.37 20.52 -1.31
N ASP A 97 4.86 21.64 -1.82
CA ASP A 97 3.48 21.75 -2.31
C ASP A 97 3.16 20.76 -3.43
N VAL A 98 4.12 20.45 -4.29
CA VAL A 98 3.97 19.43 -5.34
C VAL A 98 3.71 18.03 -4.77
N HIS A 99 4.36 17.68 -3.66
CA HIS A 99 4.12 16.40 -2.97
C HIS A 99 2.73 16.38 -2.34
N LEU A 100 2.34 17.48 -1.69
CA LEU A 100 1.02 17.59 -1.06
C LEU A 100 -0.12 17.55 -2.09
N ALA A 101 0.07 18.17 -3.26
CA ALA A 101 -0.88 18.11 -4.37
C ALA A 101 -1.00 16.68 -4.93
N ALA A 102 0.12 15.99 -5.12
CA ALA A 102 0.13 14.60 -5.57
C ALA A 102 -0.55 13.66 -4.55
N ALA A 103 -0.22 13.81 -3.27
CA ALA A 103 -0.85 13.09 -2.17
C ALA A 103 -2.37 13.29 -2.13
N LYS A 104 -2.84 14.53 -2.28
CA LYS A 104 -4.28 14.81 -2.37
C LYS A 104 -4.89 14.13 -3.60
N SER A 105 -4.24 14.17 -4.77
CA SER A 105 -4.75 13.51 -5.98
C SER A 105 -4.89 11.99 -5.81
N GLU A 106 -3.88 11.33 -5.25
CA GLU A 106 -3.91 9.88 -4.99
C GLU A 106 -4.90 9.51 -3.89
N GLY A 107 -5.09 10.38 -2.90
CA GLY A 107 -6.09 10.23 -1.84
C GLY A 107 -7.49 10.74 -2.19
N GLU A 108 -7.85 10.82 -3.47
CA GLU A 108 -9.20 11.25 -3.91
C GLU A 108 -9.60 12.66 -3.43
N GLY A 109 -8.63 13.56 -3.41
CA GLY A 109 -8.75 14.92 -2.87
C GLY A 109 -8.53 15.01 -1.35
N GLN A 110 -8.38 13.88 -0.65
CA GLN A 110 -8.29 13.80 0.81
C GLN A 110 -6.88 13.39 1.26
N LEU A 111 -6.15 14.34 1.85
CA LEU A 111 -4.79 14.09 2.33
C LEU A 111 -4.74 13.00 3.41
N GLY A 112 -5.70 12.97 4.33
CA GLY A 112 -5.75 11.96 5.39
C GLY A 112 -5.88 10.54 4.86
N LEU A 113 -6.64 10.35 3.77
CA LEU A 113 -6.79 9.06 3.10
C LEU A 113 -5.43 8.59 2.55
N PHE A 114 -4.73 9.46 1.83
CA PHE A 114 -3.39 9.17 1.31
C PHE A 114 -2.38 8.84 2.40
N VAL A 115 -2.33 9.66 3.46
CA VAL A 115 -1.39 9.42 4.57
C VAL A 115 -1.67 8.07 5.21
N ARG A 116 -2.94 7.68 5.39
CA ARG A 116 -3.28 6.36 5.90
C ARG A 116 -2.89 5.24 4.94
N MET A 117 -3.06 5.44 3.63
CA MET A 117 -2.57 4.49 2.61
C MET A 117 -1.07 4.24 2.71
N LEU A 118 -0.32 5.29 3.04
CA LEU A 118 1.13 5.22 3.20
C LEU A 118 1.56 4.51 4.49
N VAL A 119 0.88 4.77 5.62
CA VAL A 119 1.31 4.27 6.94
C VAL A 119 0.65 2.97 7.38
N GLY A 120 -0.50 2.61 6.81
CA GLY A 120 -1.28 1.44 7.22
C GLY A 120 -2.12 1.66 8.47
N MET A 121 -2.88 0.65 8.89
CA MET A 121 -3.59 0.64 10.18
C MET A 121 -2.81 -0.10 11.26
N ASP A 122 -3.11 0.22 12.52
CA ASP A 122 -2.72 -0.61 13.64
C ASP A 122 -3.42 -1.99 13.55
N ARG A 123 -2.69 -3.06 13.87
CA ARG A 123 -3.21 -4.42 13.72
C ARG A 123 -4.41 -4.67 14.63
N ALA A 124 -4.42 -4.16 15.86
CA ALA A 124 -5.55 -4.33 16.76
C ALA A 124 -6.77 -3.54 16.28
N ALA A 125 -6.55 -2.34 15.72
CA ALA A 125 -7.61 -1.57 15.08
C ALA A 125 -8.20 -2.29 13.85
N ALA A 126 -7.35 -2.86 12.98
CA ALA A 126 -7.78 -3.64 11.83
C ALA A 126 -8.57 -4.90 12.24
N GLN A 127 -8.15 -5.59 13.30
CA GLN A 127 -8.91 -6.70 13.89
C GLN A 127 -10.28 -6.25 14.44
N GLY A 128 -10.34 -5.05 15.02
CA GLY A 128 -11.59 -4.44 15.49
C GLY A 128 -12.65 -4.27 14.39
N VAL A 129 -12.22 -4.06 13.14
CA VAL A 129 -13.15 -3.95 11.98
C VAL A 129 -13.95 -5.24 11.78
N VAL A 130 -13.33 -6.40 11.99
CA VAL A 130 -13.93 -7.72 11.75
C VAL A 130 -14.36 -8.45 13.03
N ALA A 131 -14.20 -7.83 14.21
CA ALA A 131 -14.35 -8.50 15.50
C ALA A 131 -15.73 -9.14 15.70
N ASP A 132 -16.79 -8.48 15.26
CA ASP A 132 -18.18 -8.94 15.44
C ASP A 132 -18.53 -10.18 14.61
N PHE A 133 -17.70 -10.50 13.61
CA PHE A 133 -17.83 -11.73 12.82
C PHE A 133 -17.21 -12.93 13.54
N VAL A 134 -16.30 -12.67 14.48
CA VAL A 134 -15.61 -13.68 15.29
C VAL A 134 -16.34 -13.91 16.62
N GLN A 135 -17.01 -12.91 17.17
CA GLN A 135 -17.72 -13.02 18.44
C GLN A 135 -18.92 -13.97 18.35
N ASP A 136 -19.00 -14.91 19.29
CA ASP A 136 -20.11 -15.86 19.50
C ASP A 136 -20.48 -16.76 18.30
N ARG A 137 -19.53 -16.97 17.38
CA ARG A 137 -19.75 -17.79 16.17
C ARG A 137 -18.62 -18.80 15.94
N THR A 138 -19.00 -19.95 15.40
CA THR A 138 -18.05 -20.92 14.86
C THR A 138 -17.85 -20.63 13.37
N LEU A 139 -16.72 -20.02 13.04
CA LEU A 139 -16.35 -19.72 11.66
C LEU A 139 -15.74 -20.94 10.97
N THR A 140 -15.99 -21.08 9.67
CA THR A 140 -15.29 -22.05 8.83
C THR A 140 -13.85 -21.61 8.59
N GLN A 141 -12.98 -22.54 8.19
CA GLN A 141 -11.59 -22.21 7.88
C GLN A 141 -11.47 -21.18 6.74
N ALA A 142 -12.37 -21.23 5.75
CA ALA A 142 -12.41 -20.27 4.64
C ALA A 142 -12.79 -18.87 5.12
N GLN A 143 -13.81 -18.74 5.99
CA GLN A 143 -14.18 -17.46 6.60
C GLN A 143 -13.05 -16.87 7.44
N ILE A 144 -12.34 -17.71 8.23
CA ILE A 144 -11.19 -17.25 9.03
C ILE A 144 -10.07 -16.69 8.14
N ARG A 145 -9.72 -17.40 7.05
CA ARG A 145 -8.71 -16.93 6.10
C ARG A 145 -9.14 -15.63 5.43
N PHE A 146 -10.40 -15.55 5.00
CA PHE A 146 -10.96 -14.34 4.38
C PHE A 146 -10.83 -13.12 5.31
N LEU A 147 -11.29 -13.22 6.56
CA LEU A 147 -11.16 -12.12 7.53
C LEU A 147 -9.69 -11.83 7.87
N GLY A 148 -8.84 -12.85 7.89
CA GLY A 148 -7.39 -12.71 8.08
C GLY A 148 -6.76 -11.84 6.99
N HIS A 149 -7.08 -12.10 5.71
CA HIS A 149 -6.61 -11.29 4.60
C HIS A 149 -7.10 -9.84 4.67
N MET A 150 -8.35 -9.61 5.08
CA MET A 150 -8.86 -8.25 5.30
C MET A 150 -8.02 -7.51 6.37
N VAL A 151 -7.71 -8.18 7.48
CA VAL A 151 -6.89 -7.59 8.55
C VAL A 151 -5.49 -7.28 8.05
N GLU A 152 -4.87 -8.19 7.27
CA GLU A 152 -3.54 -7.98 6.68
C GLU A 152 -3.53 -6.79 5.72
N GLU A 153 -4.50 -6.70 4.83
CA GLU A 153 -4.59 -5.63 3.83
C GLU A 153 -4.88 -4.27 4.48
N LEU A 154 -5.80 -4.20 5.46
CA LEU A 154 -6.02 -2.99 6.26
C LEU A 154 -4.76 -2.60 7.05
N THR A 155 -4.03 -3.56 7.61
CA THR A 155 -2.79 -3.27 8.35
C THR A 155 -1.71 -2.70 7.43
N ALA A 156 -1.56 -3.26 6.22
CA ALA A 156 -0.52 -2.85 5.27
C ALA A 156 -0.86 -1.55 4.53
N ASN A 157 -2.08 -1.48 3.98
CA ASN A 157 -2.52 -0.43 3.07
C ASN A 157 -3.44 0.59 3.73
N GLY A 158 -3.85 0.37 4.98
CA GLY A 158 -4.63 1.35 5.76
C GLY A 158 -6.09 1.55 5.31
N VAL A 159 -6.44 1.06 4.12
CA VAL A 159 -7.76 1.09 3.51
C VAL A 159 -7.99 -0.22 2.77
N LEU A 160 -9.25 -0.60 2.64
CA LEU A 160 -9.66 -1.76 1.86
C LEU A 160 -10.96 -1.39 1.16
N ASP A 161 -10.91 -1.29 -0.17
CA ASP A 161 -12.10 -1.05 -0.99
C ASP A 161 -12.98 -2.31 -1.02
N ALA A 162 -14.30 -2.15 -0.92
CA ALA A 162 -15.21 -3.29 -0.91
C ALA A 162 -15.16 -4.11 -2.23
N GLY A 163 -14.84 -3.48 -3.36
CA GLY A 163 -14.65 -4.16 -4.64
C GLY A 163 -13.46 -5.13 -4.63
N ARG A 164 -12.43 -4.85 -3.82
CA ARG A 164 -11.24 -5.70 -3.68
C ARG A 164 -11.56 -7.10 -3.15
N LEU A 165 -12.66 -7.24 -2.40
CA LEU A 165 -13.13 -8.52 -1.85
C LEU A 165 -13.58 -9.51 -2.95
N PHE A 166 -13.75 -9.07 -4.19
CA PHE A 166 -14.11 -9.89 -5.35
C PHE A 166 -12.91 -10.23 -6.23
N GLU A 167 -11.69 -9.95 -5.77
CA GLU A 167 -10.45 -10.22 -6.46
C GLU A 167 -9.55 -11.17 -5.65
N SER A 168 -8.53 -11.75 -6.30
CA SER A 168 -7.51 -12.54 -5.59
C SER A 168 -6.77 -11.66 -4.57
N PRO A 169 -6.50 -12.14 -3.34
CA PRO A 169 -6.61 -13.53 -2.87
C PRO A 169 -7.98 -13.95 -2.31
N TYR A 170 -8.94 -13.05 -2.21
CA TYR A 170 -10.24 -13.34 -1.58
C TYR A 170 -11.07 -14.37 -2.33
N THR A 171 -10.94 -14.40 -3.65
CA THR A 171 -11.67 -15.35 -4.51
C THR A 171 -10.95 -16.69 -4.73
N ASP A 172 -9.74 -16.86 -4.20
CA ASP A 172 -8.94 -18.08 -4.38
C ASP A 172 -9.62 -19.30 -3.73
N ASP A 173 -10.19 -19.11 -2.53
CA ASP A 173 -10.92 -20.12 -1.77
C ASP A 173 -12.44 -19.98 -1.86
N ALA A 174 -12.94 -18.87 -2.42
CA ALA A 174 -14.35 -18.54 -2.52
C ALA A 174 -14.66 -17.97 -3.91
N PRO A 175 -14.99 -18.81 -4.90
CA PRO A 175 -15.22 -18.37 -6.29
C PRO A 175 -16.35 -17.34 -6.43
N GLU A 176 -17.33 -17.36 -5.52
CA GLU A 176 -18.45 -16.40 -5.46
C GLU A 176 -18.12 -15.16 -4.61
N GLY A 177 -16.87 -15.02 -4.17
CA GLY A 177 -16.40 -13.94 -3.30
C GLY A 177 -17.05 -13.99 -1.91
N PRO A 178 -17.28 -12.83 -1.26
CA PRO A 178 -17.81 -12.79 0.10
C PRO A 178 -19.21 -13.43 0.23
N PHE A 179 -20.04 -13.40 -0.82
CA PHE A 179 -21.37 -14.01 -0.79
C PHE A 179 -21.36 -15.55 -0.75
N GLY A 180 -20.26 -16.18 -1.19
CA GLY A 180 -20.07 -17.62 -1.03
C GLY A 180 -19.67 -18.03 0.40
N LEU A 181 -19.29 -17.06 1.24
CA LEU A 181 -18.79 -17.30 2.60
C LEU A 181 -19.70 -16.74 3.69
N PHE A 182 -20.46 -15.68 3.42
CA PHE A 182 -21.26 -14.97 4.41
C PHE A 182 -22.66 -14.68 3.86
N GLU A 183 -23.63 -14.59 4.75
CA GLU A 183 -24.99 -14.16 4.40
C GLU A 183 -24.98 -12.74 3.81
N GLU A 184 -25.93 -12.40 2.94
CA GLU A 184 -25.96 -11.07 2.31
C GLU A 184 -25.90 -9.92 3.32
N ALA A 185 -26.68 -10.00 4.40
CA ALA A 185 -26.68 -9.00 5.47
C ALA A 185 -25.30 -8.82 6.12
N GLN A 186 -24.53 -9.90 6.24
CA GLN A 186 -23.17 -9.86 6.76
C GLN A 186 -22.20 -9.18 5.78
N VAL A 187 -22.33 -9.46 4.48
CA VAL A 187 -21.53 -8.82 3.43
C VAL A 187 -21.80 -7.31 3.38
N TYR A 188 -23.07 -6.89 3.47
CA TYR A 188 -23.43 -5.47 3.56
C TYR A 188 -22.85 -4.82 4.82
N SER A 189 -22.92 -5.49 5.98
CA SER A 189 -22.30 -4.97 7.21
C SER A 189 -20.79 -4.83 7.09
N LEU A 190 -20.08 -5.75 6.42
CA LEU A 190 -18.65 -5.59 6.14
C LEU A 190 -18.38 -4.36 5.29
N ARG A 191 -19.13 -4.18 4.20
CA ARG A 191 -19.01 -3.01 3.33
C ARG A 191 -19.20 -1.71 4.11
N GLU A 192 -20.26 -1.61 4.92
CA GLU A 192 -20.51 -0.41 5.73
C GLU A 192 -19.35 -0.10 6.68
N ARG A 193 -18.73 -1.12 7.27
CA ARG A 193 -17.55 -0.94 8.13
C ARG A 193 -16.33 -0.48 7.35
N LEU A 194 -16.10 -1.03 6.16
CA LEU A 194 -15.01 -0.59 5.28
C LEU A 194 -15.23 0.86 4.83
N ASP A 195 -16.47 1.24 4.51
CA ASP A 195 -16.84 2.61 4.15
C ASP A 195 -16.67 3.57 5.35
N PHE A 196 -17.03 3.14 6.56
CA PHE A 196 -16.78 3.91 7.79
C PHE A 196 -15.28 4.10 8.05
N VAL A 197 -14.50 3.02 7.95
CA VAL A 197 -13.04 3.09 8.06
C VAL A 197 -12.53 4.06 7.00
N ARG A 198 -12.93 3.95 5.74
CA ARG A 198 -12.53 4.86 4.66
C ARG A 198 -12.79 6.33 5.00
N THR A 199 -14.01 6.66 5.39
CA THR A 199 -14.47 8.04 5.70
C THR A 199 -13.88 8.60 6.99
N SER A 200 -13.47 7.76 7.96
CA SER A 200 -12.79 8.21 9.17
C SER A 200 -11.45 8.93 8.91
N ALA A 201 -10.80 8.64 7.79
CA ALA A 201 -9.57 9.33 7.38
C ALA A 201 -9.83 10.65 6.63
N MET A 202 -11.08 11.07 6.54
CA MET A 202 -11.49 12.35 5.95
C MET A 202 -11.93 13.30 7.07
N VAL A 203 -12.02 14.58 6.78
CA VAL A 203 -12.71 15.51 7.69
C VAL A 203 -14.18 15.53 7.28
N PRO A 204 -15.14 15.30 8.20
CA PRO A 204 -16.55 15.37 7.86
C PRO A 204 -16.91 16.77 7.36
N GLY A 205 -17.70 16.85 6.29
CA GLY A 205 -18.24 18.13 5.82
C GLY A 205 -19.15 18.78 6.88
N PRO A 206 -19.44 20.08 6.75
CA PRO A 206 -20.22 20.84 7.75
C PRO A 206 -21.61 20.25 8.06
N GLU A 207 -22.17 19.42 7.17
CA GLU A 207 -23.47 18.75 7.38
C GLU A 207 -23.42 17.60 8.39
N ALA A 208 -22.26 16.97 8.62
CA ALA A 208 -22.12 15.84 9.53
C ALA A 208 -21.98 16.25 11.02
N ASN A 209 -21.55 17.49 11.29
CA ASN A 209 -21.37 18.02 12.65
C ASN A 209 -22.68 18.45 13.32
N ALA A 210 -23.80 18.50 12.59
CA ALA A 210 -25.10 18.90 13.14
C ALA A 210 -25.79 17.80 13.97
N GLY A 211 -25.36 16.54 13.89
CA GLY A 211 -25.99 15.41 14.58
C GLY A 211 -25.51 15.16 16.02
N GLY A 212 -24.57 15.96 16.53
CA GLY A 212 -23.88 15.67 17.80
C GLY A 212 -24.33 16.47 19.03
N ASP A 213 -25.14 17.52 18.87
CA ASP A 213 -25.39 18.50 19.95
C ASP A 213 -26.80 18.42 20.59
N GLU A 214 -27.73 17.60 20.07
CA GLU A 214 -29.09 17.51 20.62
C GLU A 214 -29.24 16.56 21.83
N ALA A 215 -28.23 15.75 22.17
CA ALA A 215 -28.36 14.72 23.21
C ALA A 215 -27.93 15.14 24.63
N ARG A 216 -27.61 16.42 24.89
CA ARG A 216 -27.13 16.89 26.21
C ARG A 216 -28.08 17.81 26.98
N GLY A 217 -29.35 17.87 26.59
CA GLY A 217 -30.26 18.90 27.08
C GLY A 217 -31.54 18.47 27.78
N VAL A 218 -31.67 17.28 28.41
CA VAL A 218 -32.84 17.01 29.29
C VAL A 218 -32.48 16.07 30.45
N VAL A 219 -31.98 16.61 31.56
CA VAL A 219 -32.35 16.17 32.91
C VAL A 219 -32.23 17.38 33.85
N ALA A 220 -33.38 17.97 34.18
CA ALA A 220 -33.59 18.77 35.39
C ALA A 220 -35.00 18.45 35.91
#